data_AF-A0A9D7RGL6-F1
#
_entry.id   AF-A0A9D7RGL6-F1
#
_cell.length_a   1.000
_cell.length_b   1.000
_cell.length_c   1.000
_cell.angle_alpha   90.00
_cell.angle_beta   90.00
_cell.angle_gamma   90.00
#
_symmetry.space_group_name_H-M   'P 1'
#
loop_
_entity.id
_entity.type
_entity.pdbx_description
1 polymer ?
#
loop_
_entity_poly.entity_id
_entity_poly.type
_entity_poly.pdbx_seq_one_letter_code
_entity_poly.pdbx_strand_id
1 'polypeptide(L)'
;MATKKVASKVKKKPTVAPVAVKKKAVTKPVAKVRKAKVRKIKDRFAMPEHDFALIAKLKERAKTQGRVAKKSELLRAGLQALNLLDEVELLAALNRLKS
;
A
#
# COMPACT_ATOMS: atom_id res chain seq x y z
N MET A 1 35.90 -0.08 -3.85
CA MET A 1 36.60 -0.03 -2.54
C MET A 1 37.16 1.36 -2.37
N ALA A 2 36.73 2.11 -1.37
CA ALA A 2 37.15 3.49 -1.13
C ALA A 2 37.99 3.55 0.15
N THR A 3 39.17 4.16 0.07
CA THR A 3 40.12 4.32 1.19
C THR A 3 40.13 5.78 1.70
N LYS A 4 39.56 5.95 2.90
CA LYS A 4 40.07 6.67 4.11
C LYS A 4 41.03 7.88 3.93
N LYS A 5 40.75 8.98 4.67
CA LYS A 5 41.62 9.56 5.74
C LYS A 5 41.28 11.04 6.13
N VAL A 6 40.85 11.24 7.40
CA VAL A 6 41.29 12.23 8.46
C VAL A 6 41.16 13.76 8.14
N ALA A 7 40.88 14.75 8.99
CA ALA A 7 40.77 15.05 10.43
C ALA A 7 39.76 16.24 10.57
N SER A 8 39.17 16.58 11.71
CA SER A 8 39.81 17.37 12.76
C SER A 8 38.81 17.69 13.88
N LYS A 9 39.34 17.93 15.07
CA LYS A 9 38.66 18.00 16.37
C LYS A 9 38.86 19.43 16.90
N VAL A 10 37.80 20.17 17.21
CA VAL A 10 37.87 21.45 17.97
C VAL A 10 36.76 21.49 19.03
N LYS A 11 37.09 22.16 20.13
CA LYS A 11 36.69 21.96 21.52
C LYS A 11 35.83 23.13 22.02
N LYS A 12 35.06 22.89 23.10
CA LYS A 12 34.63 23.81 24.20
C LYS A 12 33.21 24.42 24.22
N LYS A 13 32.44 23.83 25.16
CA LYS A 13 31.62 24.34 26.29
C LYS A 13 30.51 25.42 26.11
N PRO A 14 29.42 25.32 26.92
CA PRO A 14 28.14 26.01 26.75
C PRO A 14 27.99 27.25 27.66
N THR A 15 27.09 28.18 27.32
CA THR A 15 26.47 29.13 28.26
C THR A 15 25.22 29.82 27.69
N VAL A 16 24.19 29.83 28.55
CA VAL A 16 22.91 30.57 28.61
C VAL A 16 23.13 32.09 28.51
N ALA A 17 22.24 33.03 28.16
CA ALA A 17 20.78 33.20 28.25
C ALA A 17 20.35 34.44 27.39
N PRO A 18 19.25 35.15 27.73
CA PRO A 18 17.88 35.07 27.22
C PRO A 18 17.56 36.22 26.23
N VAL A 19 16.34 36.33 25.69
CA VAL A 19 15.59 37.61 25.56
C VAL A 19 14.22 37.39 24.92
N ALA A 20 13.28 38.08 25.56
CA ALA A 20 11.86 38.23 25.36
C ALA A 20 11.33 38.36 23.92
N VAL A 21 10.19 37.69 23.74
CA VAL A 21 8.91 38.20 23.21
C VAL A 21 8.99 39.29 22.15
N LYS A 22 8.77 38.92 20.88
CA LYS A 22 8.10 39.78 19.91
C LYS A 22 6.94 39.03 19.27
N LYS A 23 5.72 39.46 19.63
CA LYS A 23 4.49 39.21 18.88
C LYS A 23 4.71 39.68 17.44
N LYS A 24 4.60 38.76 16.48
CA LYS A 24 4.17 39.09 15.12
C LYS A 24 3.04 38.15 14.76
N ALA A 25 1.85 38.73 14.67
CA ALA A 25 0.73 38.15 13.98
C ALA A 25 1.18 37.80 12.56
N VAL A 26 1.25 36.51 12.27
CA VAL A 26 1.30 36.00 10.90
C VAL A 26 0.09 35.12 10.77
N THR A 27 -0.88 35.67 10.05
CA THR A 27 -2.05 35.00 9.49
C THR A 27 -1.68 33.59 9.07
N LYS A 28 -2.26 32.59 9.72
CA LYS A 28 -2.16 31.19 9.31
C LYS A 28 -2.69 31.09 7.89
N PRO A 29 -1.87 30.72 6.87
CA PRO A 29 -2.44 30.18 5.66
C PRO A 29 -3.05 28.86 6.06
N VAL A 30 -4.36 28.74 5.84
CA VAL A 30 -5.17 27.54 6.01
C VAL A 30 -4.34 26.32 5.61
N ALA A 31 -4.09 25.45 6.60
CA ALA A 31 -3.45 24.17 6.38
C ALA A 31 -4.22 23.44 5.29
N LYS A 32 -3.65 23.39 4.09
CA LYS A 32 -4.12 22.55 3.00
C LYS A 32 -4.07 21.12 3.53
N VAL A 33 -5.23 20.61 3.96
CA VAL A 33 -5.40 19.22 4.36
C VAL A 33 -5.00 18.39 3.15
N ARG A 34 -3.73 17.93 3.15
CA ARG A 34 -3.23 16.98 2.18
C ARG A 34 -4.05 15.72 2.41
N LYS A 35 -5.04 15.50 1.55
CA LYS A 35 -5.82 14.26 1.49
C LYS A 35 -4.85 13.10 1.68
N ALA A 36 -4.97 12.39 2.80
CA ALA A 36 -4.08 11.30 3.13
C ALA A 36 -4.12 10.31 1.96
N LYS A 37 -3.01 10.20 1.24
CA LYS A 37 -2.91 9.34 0.05
C LYS A 37 -3.07 7.91 0.55
N VAL A 38 -4.21 7.29 0.25
CA VAL A 38 -4.49 5.89 0.64
C VAL A 38 -3.34 5.02 0.13
N ARG A 39 -2.64 4.38 1.06
CA ARG A 39 -1.50 3.53 0.73
C ARG A 39 -2.02 2.28 0.03
N LYS A 40 -1.60 2.05 -1.22
CA LYS A 40 -1.91 0.84 -1.97
C LYS A 40 -0.79 -0.17 -1.77
N ILE A 41 -1.09 -1.28 -1.10
CA ILE A 41 -0.20 -2.44 -0.99
C ILE A 41 -0.25 -3.18 -2.34
N LYS A 42 0.93 -3.59 -2.83
CA LYS A 42 1.08 -4.30 -4.10
C LYS A 42 1.72 -5.65 -3.82
N ASP A 43 0.91 -6.66 -3.58
CA ASP A 43 1.39 -8.02 -3.40
C ASP A 43 1.53 -8.74 -4.74
N ARG A 44 2.62 -9.50 -4.89
CA ARG A 44 2.85 -10.38 -6.02
C ARG A 44 2.61 -11.80 -5.52
N PHE A 45 1.75 -12.54 -6.21
CA PHE A 45 1.41 -13.93 -5.87
C PHE A 45 2.02 -14.88 -6.90
N ALA A 46 2.65 -15.95 -6.42
CA ALA A 46 2.91 -17.15 -7.18
C ALA A 46 1.69 -18.08 -7.05
N MET A 47 1.24 -18.66 -8.16
CA MET A 47 0.05 -19.52 -8.23
C MET A 47 0.25 -20.54 -9.35
N PRO A 48 -0.38 -21.72 -9.29
CA PRO A 48 -0.34 -22.71 -10.36
C PRO A 48 -0.82 -22.14 -11.70
N GLU A 49 -0.32 -22.71 -12.80
CA GLU A 49 -0.66 -22.25 -14.16
C GLU A 49 -2.16 -22.31 -14.44
N HIS A 50 -2.83 -23.38 -13.98
CA HIS A 50 -4.27 -23.56 -14.13
C HIS A 50 -5.07 -22.39 -13.55
N ASP A 51 -4.72 -21.95 -12.34
CA ASP A 51 -5.43 -20.85 -11.69
C ASP A 51 -5.14 -19.52 -12.38
N PHE A 52 -3.93 -19.35 -12.92
CA PHE A 52 -3.60 -18.14 -13.68
C PHE A 52 -4.40 -18.09 -14.99
N ALA A 53 -4.61 -19.24 -15.64
CA ALA A 53 -5.48 -19.36 -16.80
C ALA A 53 -6.96 -19.06 -16.46
N LEU A 54 -7.44 -19.45 -15.28
CA LEU A 54 -8.78 -19.07 -14.81
C LEU A 54 -8.94 -17.54 -14.70
N ILE A 55 -7.94 -16.83 -14.18
CA ILE A 55 -7.98 -15.35 -14.14
C ILE A 55 -8.09 -14.77 -15.55
N ALA A 56 -7.35 -15.32 -16.52
CA ALA A 56 -7.43 -14.85 -17.91
C ALA A 56 -8.85 -15.05 -18.49
N LYS A 57 -9.42 -16.25 -18.32
CA LYS A 57 -10.80 -16.56 -18.75
C LYS A 57 -11.82 -15.61 -18.11
N LEU A 58 -11.70 -15.32 -16.82
CA LEU A 58 -12.62 -14.41 -16.13
C LEU A 58 -12.49 -12.96 -16.62
N LYS A 59 -11.28 -12.52 -16.99
CA LYS A 59 -11.09 -11.21 -17.63
C LYS A 59 -11.76 -11.13 -19.00
N GLU A 60 -11.67 -12.19 -19.80
CA GLU A 60 -12.35 -12.27 -21.10
C GLU A 60 -13.86 -12.21 -20.94
N ARG A 61 -14.42 -12.97 -19.99
CA ARG A 61 -15.85 -12.90 -19.64
C ARG A 61 -16.28 -11.49 -19.26
N ALA A 62 -15.52 -10.81 -18.38
CA ALA A 62 -15.81 -9.43 -18.03
C ALA A 62 -15.75 -8.49 -19.26
N LYS A 63 -14.78 -8.70 -20.16
CA LYS A 63 -14.64 -7.93 -21.39
C LYS A 63 -15.84 -8.14 -22.33
N THR A 64 -16.36 -9.36 -22.45
CA THR A 64 -17.58 -9.63 -23.24
C THR A 64 -18.81 -8.91 -22.70
N GLN A 65 -18.87 -8.66 -21.38
CA GLN A 65 -19.90 -7.84 -20.73
C GLN A 65 -19.60 -6.33 -20.77
N GLY A 66 -18.62 -5.89 -21.57
CA GLY A 66 -18.26 -4.48 -21.73
C GLY A 66 -17.38 -3.91 -20.61
N ARG A 67 -16.89 -4.74 -19.68
CA ARG A 67 -16.05 -4.28 -18.55
C ARG A 67 -14.63 -4.84 -18.61
N VAL A 68 -13.65 -4.00 -18.88
CA VAL A 68 -12.24 -4.38 -18.82
C VAL A 68 -11.78 -4.47 -17.36
N ALA A 69 -11.64 -5.69 -16.83
CA ALA A 69 -11.20 -5.93 -15.46
C ALA A 69 -9.67 -6.09 -15.36
N LYS A 70 -9.05 -5.40 -14.39
CA LYS A 70 -7.64 -5.63 -14.02
C LYS A 70 -7.51 -6.84 -13.10
N LYS A 71 -6.34 -7.50 -13.09
CA LYS A 71 -6.07 -8.65 -12.17
C LYS A 71 -6.37 -8.27 -10.71
N SER A 72 -5.90 -7.10 -10.25
CA SER A 72 -6.15 -6.63 -8.88
C SER A 72 -7.61 -6.26 -8.57
N GLU A 73 -8.44 -6.02 -9.58
CA GLU A 73 -9.89 -5.79 -9.36
C GLU A 73 -10.63 -7.12 -9.26
N LEU A 74 -10.27 -8.07 -10.12
CA LEU A 74 -10.86 -9.41 -10.13
C LEU A 74 -10.59 -10.15 -8.82
N LEU A 75 -9.36 -10.06 -8.29
CA LEU A 75 -9.02 -10.63 -6.99
C LEU A 75 -9.82 -9.98 -5.85
N ARG A 76 -9.99 -8.65 -5.87
CA ARG A 76 -10.81 -7.95 -4.86
C ARG A 76 -12.29 -8.35 -4.94
N ALA A 77 -12.83 -8.50 -6.14
CA ALA A 77 -14.19 -9.00 -6.34
C ALA A 77 -14.34 -10.45 -5.85
N GLY A 78 -13.35 -11.30 -6.12
CA GLY A 78 -13.30 -12.67 -5.59
C GLY A 78 -13.33 -12.71 -4.06
N LEU A 79 -12.52 -11.88 -3.39
CA LEU A 79 -12.54 -11.78 -1.93
C LEU A 79 -13.90 -11.33 -1.38
N GLN A 80 -14.54 -10.36 -2.03
CA GLN A 80 -15.90 -9.93 -1.64
C GLN A 80 -16.93 -11.04 -1.84
N ALA A 81 -16.85 -11.78 -2.94
CA ALA A 81 -17.73 -12.92 -3.19
C ALA A 81 -17.52 -14.04 -2.15
N LEU A 82 -16.27 -14.37 -1.82
CA LEU A 82 -15.95 -15.36 -0.80
C LEU A 82 -16.44 -14.96 0.60
N ASN A 83 -16.45 -13.66 0.92
CA ASN A 83 -16.96 -13.15 2.19
C ASN A 83 -18.49 -13.21 2.31
N LEU A 84 -19.21 -13.44 1.21
CA LEU A 84 -20.66 -13.58 1.21
C LEU A 84 -21.12 -15.05 1.34
N LEU A 85 -20.19 -16.01 1.19
CA LEU A 85 -20.48 -17.43 1.36
C LEU A 85 -20.70 -17.76 2.84
N ASP A 86 -21.47 -18.81 3.11
CA ASP A 86 -21.56 -19.38 4.45
C ASP A 86 -20.30 -20.21 4.80
N GLU A 87 -20.19 -20.60 6.08
CA GLU A 87 -18.98 -21.29 6.57
C GLU A 87 -18.76 -22.65 5.86
N VAL A 88 -19.84 -23.36 5.55
CA VAL A 88 -19.78 -24.68 4.92
C VAL A 88 -19.33 -24.55 3.46
N GLU A 89 -19.90 -23.59 2.72
CA GLU A 89 -19.51 -23.29 1.34
C GLU A 89 -18.06 -22.80 1.24
N LEU A 90 -17.63 -21.95 2.18
CA LEU A 90 -16.26 -21.45 2.22
C LEU A 90 -15.27 -22.60 2.44
N LEU A 91 -15.52 -23.49 3.41
CA LEU A 91 -14.66 -24.65 3.67
C LEU A 91 -14.64 -25.59 2.47
N ALA A 92 -15.80 -25.85 1.86
CA ALA A 92 -15.88 -26.66 0.64
C ALA A 92 -15.09 -26.04 -0.52
N ALA A 93 -15.12 -24.72 -0.69
CA ALA A 93 -14.35 -24.01 -1.71
C ALA A 93 -12.84 -24.14 -1.47
N LEU A 94 -12.38 -24.00 -0.22
CA LEU A 94 -10.96 -24.14 0.13
C LEU A 94 -10.46 -25.57 -0.06
N ASN A 95 -11.23 -26.59 0.34
CA ASN A 95 -10.85 -28.00 0.20
C ASN A 95 -10.73 -28.47 -1.26
N ARG A 96 -11.35 -27.76 -2.22
CA ARG A 96 -11.21 -28.04 -3.66
C ARG A 96 -9.87 -27.55 -4.23
N LEU A 97 -9.23 -26.59 -3.57
CA LEU A 97 -7.93 -26.08 -3.99
C LEU A 97 -6.86 -27.11 -3.64
N LYS A 98 -5.97 -27.38 -4.60
CA LYS A 98 -4.79 -28.23 -4.37
C LYS A 98 -3.62 -27.30 -4.05
N SER A 99 -2.99 -27.55 -2.91
CA SER A 99 -1.75 -26.89 -2.47
C SER A 99 -0.59 -27.16 -3.42
#